data_AF-A0A7V9ZII1-F1
#
_entry.id   AF-A0A7V9ZII1-F1
#
_cell.length_a   1.000
_cell.length_b   1.000
_cell.length_c   1.000
_cell.angle_alpha   90.00
_cell.angle_beta   90.00
_cell.angle_gamma   90.00
#
_symmetry.space_group_name_H-M   'P 1'
#
loop_
_entity.id
_entity.type
_entity.pdbx_description
1 polymer ?
#
loop_
_entity_poly.entity_id
_entity_poly.type
_entity_poly.pdbx_seq_one_letter_code
_entity_poly.pdbx_strand_id
1 'polypeptide(L)'
;LSGEPMLPAAAPRDSWLAWGYLVIFGSVIAFTAYAWVLNAAPISLVATYAYVNPVVAVLLGWLILAEPITPAILIGGAVVVAGVALVVSAERRGQTDLSVEVETQGTSRVPSG
;
A
#
# COMPACT_ATOMS: atom_id res chain seq x y z
N LEU A 1 39.70 15.72 -14.16
CA LEU A 1 38.50 16.53 -13.86
C LEU A 1 37.59 16.49 -15.09
N SER A 2 37.07 15.29 -15.40
CA SER A 2 36.18 15.05 -16.53
C SER A 2 34.81 15.62 -16.19
N GLY A 3 34.29 16.49 -17.05
CA GLY A 3 32.95 17.05 -16.93
C GLY A 3 31.92 15.94 -17.05
N GLU A 4 31.27 15.63 -15.94
CA GLU A 4 30.03 14.85 -15.97
C GLU A 4 29.02 15.63 -16.81
N PRO A 5 28.43 15.03 -17.86
CA PRO A 5 27.35 15.66 -18.59
C PRO A 5 26.18 15.82 -17.62
N MET A 6 26.03 17.03 -17.07
CA MET A 6 24.83 17.45 -16.37
C MET A 6 23.66 17.15 -17.31
N LEU A 7 22.84 16.16 -16.93
CA LEU A 7 21.63 15.76 -17.64
C LEU A 7 20.95 17.03 -18.19
N PRO A 8 20.56 17.07 -19.48
CA PRO A 8 19.92 18.26 -20.03
C PRO A 8 18.78 18.61 -19.11
N ALA A 9 18.89 19.76 -18.43
CA ALA A 9 17.89 20.22 -17.48
C ALA A 9 16.56 20.14 -18.24
N ALA A 10 15.73 19.16 -17.89
CA ALA A 10 14.46 18.92 -18.55
C ALA A 10 13.79 20.28 -18.64
N ALA A 11 13.36 20.66 -19.86
CA ALA A 11 12.97 22.05 -20.11
C ALA A 11 11.99 22.49 -19.03
N PRO A 12 12.06 23.72 -18.47
CA PRO A 12 11.28 24.11 -17.29
C PRO A 12 9.79 23.76 -17.40
N ARG A 13 9.23 23.82 -18.62
CA ARG A 13 7.87 23.41 -18.98
C ARG A 13 7.53 21.95 -18.63
N ASP A 14 8.46 21.01 -18.82
CA ASP A 14 8.24 19.58 -18.59
C ASP A 14 8.19 19.30 -17.08
N SER A 15 9.02 20.01 -16.29
CA SER A 15 8.95 19.98 -14.82
C SER A 15 7.63 20.54 -14.29
N TRP A 16 7.13 21.64 -14.86
CA TRP A 16 5.83 22.21 -14.48
C TRP A 16 4.67 21.27 -14.82
N LEU A 17 4.73 20.58 -15.97
CA LEU A 17 3.73 19.59 -16.36
C LEU A 17 3.77 18.35 -15.44
N ALA A 18 4.97 17.83 -15.13
CA ALA A 18 5.13 16.71 -14.20
C ALA A 18 4.63 17.07 -12.79
N TRP A 19 4.95 18.28 -12.32
CA TRP A 19 4.45 18.79 -11.05
C TRP A 19 2.92 18.92 -11.05
N GLY A 20 2.34 19.52 -12.09
CA GLY A 20 0.89 19.65 -12.23
C GLY A 20 0.19 18.29 -12.28
N TYR A 21 0.76 17.32 -13.00
CA TYR A 21 0.25 15.95 -13.03
C TYR A 21 0.22 15.32 -11.64
N LEU A 22 1.31 15.41 -10.87
CA LEU A 22 1.37 14.87 -9.51
C LEU A 22 0.38 15.56 -8.56
N VAL A 23 0.23 16.89 -8.68
CA VAL A 23 -0.74 17.64 -7.88
C VAL A 23 -2.16 17.17 -8.17
N ILE A 24 -2.55 17.06 -9.44
CA ILE A 24 -3.93 16.73 -9.80
C ILE A 24 -4.22 15.23 -9.58
N PHE A 25 -3.43 14.35 -10.19
CA PHE A 25 -3.71 12.91 -10.17
C PHE A 25 -3.16 12.25 -8.91
N GLY A 26 -1.92 12.54 -8.55
CA GLY A 26 -1.24 11.91 -7.40
C GLY A 26 -1.76 12.38 -6.05
N SER A 27 -2.28 13.61 -5.97
CA SER A 27 -2.76 14.20 -4.71
C SER A 27 -4.26 14.44 -4.72
N VAL A 28 -4.77 15.39 -5.49
CA VAL A 28 -6.18 15.81 -5.40
C VAL A 28 -7.13 14.64 -5.66
N ILE A 29 -7.01 13.98 -6.82
CA ILE A 29 -7.91 12.88 -7.20
C ILE A 29 -7.74 11.69 -6.24
N ALA A 30 -6.50 11.29 -5.96
CA ALA A 30 -6.21 10.15 -5.10
C ALA A 30 -6.74 10.35 -3.67
N PHE A 31 -6.50 11.53 -3.09
CA PHE A 31 -6.94 11.84 -1.73
C PHE A 31 -8.46 12.02 -1.65
N THR A 32 -9.09 12.66 -2.65
CA THR A 32 -10.55 12.76 -2.70
C THR A 32 -11.21 11.39 -2.82
N ALA A 33 -10.67 10.49 -3.65
CA ALA A 33 -11.17 9.12 -3.75
C ALA A 33 -11.03 8.37 -2.41
N TYR A 34 -9.88 8.52 -1.74
CA TYR A 34 -9.66 7.93 -0.41
C TYR A 34 -10.65 8.48 0.63
N ALA A 35 -10.86 9.79 0.68
CA ALA A 35 -11.83 10.43 1.56
C ALA A 35 -13.27 10.01 1.26
N TRP A 36 -13.60 9.79 -0.01
CA TRP A 36 -14.91 9.28 -0.42
C TRP A 36 -15.13 7.84 0.06
N VAL A 37 -14.14 6.96 -0.13
CA VAL A 37 -14.20 5.58 0.39
C VAL A 37 -14.34 5.55 1.91
N LEU A 38 -13.60 6.39 2.62
CA LEU A 38 -13.72 6.54 4.08
C LEU A 38 -15.13 6.91 4.53
N ASN A 39 -15.83 7.73 3.74
CA ASN A 39 -17.18 8.18 4.06
C ASN A 39 -18.25 7.15 3.66
N ALA A 40 -18.02 6.41 2.58
CA ALA A 40 -18.98 5.48 2.00
C ALA A 40 -18.86 4.03 2.52
N ALA A 41 -17.71 3.63 3.07
CA ALA A 41 -17.44 2.24 3.45
C ALA A 41 -17.21 2.07 4.96
N PRO A 42 -17.59 0.91 5.54
CA PRO A 42 -17.27 0.59 6.94
C PRO A 42 -15.76 0.48 7.17
N ILE A 43 -15.31 0.84 8.37
CA ILE A 43 -13.90 0.97 8.81
C ILE A 43 -13.05 -0.26 8.44
N SER A 44 -13.64 -1.45 8.40
CA SER A 44 -13.00 -2.70 8.00
C SER A 44 -12.35 -2.63 6.61
N LEU A 45 -12.97 -1.92 5.65
CA LEU A 45 -12.50 -1.83 4.27
C LEU A 45 -11.26 -0.91 4.16
N VAL A 46 -11.24 0.15 4.96
CA VAL A 46 -10.14 1.12 5.07
C VAL A 46 -8.91 0.45 5.69
N ALA A 47 -9.10 -0.31 6.77
CA ALA A 47 -8.04 -1.09 7.38
C ALA A 47 -7.44 -2.10 6.38
N THR A 48 -8.29 -2.73 5.57
CA THR A 48 -7.83 -3.69 4.56
C THR A 48 -7.09 -3.00 3.39
N TYR A 49 -7.40 -1.74 3.08
CA TYR A 49 -6.75 -0.96 2.02
C TYR A 49 -5.26 -0.71 2.28
N ALA A 50 -4.86 -0.59 3.55
CA ALA A 50 -3.45 -0.49 3.94
C ALA A 50 -2.62 -1.70 3.46
N TYR A 51 -3.22 -2.88 3.32
CA TYR A 51 -2.56 -4.09 2.80
C TYR A 51 -2.65 -4.23 1.29
N VAL A 52 -3.65 -3.61 0.66
CA VAL A 52 -3.79 -3.62 -0.81
C VAL A 52 -2.74 -2.72 -1.45
N ASN A 53 -2.43 -1.57 -0.84
CA ASN A 53 -1.52 -0.57 -1.41
C ASN A 53 -0.11 -1.13 -1.71
N PRO A 54 0.54 -1.88 -0.80
CA PRO A 54 1.81 -2.55 -1.08
C PRO A 54 1.74 -3.59 -2.19
N VAL A 55 0.66 -4.37 -2.26
CA VAL A 55 0.47 -5.39 -3.31
C VAL A 55 0.35 -4.72 -4.68
N VAL A 56 -0.45 -3.66 -4.78
CA VAL A 56 -0.63 -2.87 -6.00
C VAL A 56 0.67 -2.21 -6.42
N ALA A 57 1.44 -1.64 -5.48
CA ALA A 57 2.74 -1.03 -5.76
C ALA A 57 3.75 -2.06 -6.31
N VAL A 58 3.81 -3.27 -5.76
CA VAL A 58 4.67 -4.36 -6.27
C VAL A 58 4.23 -4.81 -7.67
N LEU A 59 2.92 -5.00 -7.89
CA LEU A 59 2.39 -5.42 -9.19
C LEU A 59 2.65 -4.37 -10.28
N LEU A 60 2.39 -3.10 -10.00
CA LEU A 60 2.66 -2.00 -10.92
C LEU A 60 4.16 -1.81 -11.14
N GLY A 61 4.98 -1.94 -10.09
CA GLY A 61 6.44 -1.90 -10.19
C GLY A 61 7.00 -3.02 -11.08
N TRP A 62 6.46 -4.23 -10.98
CA TRP A 62 6.83 -5.34 -11.86
C TRP A 62 6.35 -5.14 -13.31
N LEU A 63 5.11 -4.67 -13.50
CA LEU A 63 4.48 -4.57 -14.82
C LEU A 63 4.96 -3.37 -15.64
N ILE A 64 5.23 -2.22 -15.00
CA ILE A 64 5.50 -0.95 -15.70
C ILE A 64 6.99 -0.74 -15.93
N LEU A 65 7.86 -1.19 -15.02
CA LEU A 65 9.23 -0.68 -15.01
C LEU A 65 10.12 -1.30 -16.10
N ALA A 66 9.86 -2.53 -16.57
CA ALA A 66 10.54 -3.19 -17.71
C ALA A 66 12.08 -3.04 -17.79
N GLU A 67 12.74 -2.69 -16.68
CA GLU A 67 14.18 -2.50 -16.59
C GLU A 67 14.90 -3.86 -16.59
N PRO A 68 16.14 -3.95 -17.12
CA PRO A 68 16.93 -5.16 -17.04
C PRO A 68 17.03 -5.58 -15.57
N ILE A 69 16.46 -6.75 -15.26
CA ILE A 69 16.31 -7.25 -13.90
C ILE A 69 17.70 -7.39 -13.27
N THR A 70 18.08 -6.39 -12.48
CA THR A 70 19.28 -6.48 -11.65
C THR A 70 18.95 -7.24 -10.37
N PRO A 71 19.93 -7.92 -9.77
CA PRO A 71 19.73 -8.63 -8.50
C PRO A 71 19.19 -7.71 -7.39
N ALA A 72 19.54 -6.42 -7.41
CA ALA A 72 19.06 -5.44 -6.45
C ALA A 72 17.53 -5.23 -6.50
N ILE A 73 16.94 -5.20 -7.69
CA ILE A 73 15.49 -5.06 -7.88
C ILE A 73 14.77 -6.32 -7.36
N LEU A 74 15.32 -7.51 -7.65
CA LEU A 74 14.75 -8.77 -7.14
C LEU A 74 14.80 -8.83 -5.61
N ILE A 75 15.92 -8.44 -5.00
CA ILE A 75 16.07 -8.41 -3.55
C ILE A 75 15.11 -7.38 -2.94
N GLY A 76 15.05 -6.16 -3.50
CA GLY A 76 14.14 -5.12 -3.04
C GLY A 76 12.67 -5.55 -3.13
N GLY A 77 12.26 -6.13 -4.26
CA GLY A 77 10.92 -6.67 -4.46
C GLY A 77 10.60 -7.81 -3.49
N ALA A 78 11.53 -8.76 -3.30
CA ALA A 78 11.37 -9.86 -2.36
C ALA A 78 11.21 -9.38 -0.91
N VAL A 79 11.99 -8.37 -0.50
CA VAL A 79 11.88 -7.76 0.85
C VAL A 79 10.51 -7.11 1.05
N VAL A 80 10.02 -6.35 0.08
CA VAL A 80 8.69 -5.73 0.16
C VAL A 80 7.59 -6.79 0.26
N VAL A 81 7.61 -7.81 -0.61
CA VAL A 81 6.62 -8.90 -0.59
C VAL A 81 6.66 -9.66 0.74
N ALA A 82 7.85 -9.97 1.26
CA ALA A 82 8.01 -10.65 2.54
C ALA A 82 7.46 -9.81 3.71
N GLY A 83 7.73 -8.51 3.73
CA GLY A 83 7.20 -7.60 4.75
C GLY A 83 5.67 -7.55 4.75
N VAL A 84 5.06 -7.46 3.58
CA VAL A 84 3.59 -7.46 3.43
C VAL A 84 2.99 -8.79 3.88
N ALA A 85 3.58 -9.91 3.46
CA ALA A 85 3.13 -11.24 3.87
C ALA A 85 3.19 -11.42 5.39
N LEU A 86 4.25 -10.91 6.04
CA LEU A 86 4.41 -10.98 7.49
C LEU A 86 3.31 -10.19 8.22
N VAL A 87 3.05 -8.94 7.83
CA VAL A 87 2.01 -8.10 8.44
C VAL A 87 0.63 -8.76 8.30
N VAL A 88 0.26 -9.16 7.09
CA VAL A 88 -1.03 -9.82 6.81
C VAL A 88 -1.19 -11.10 7.63
N SER A 89 -0.12 -11.87 7.79
CA SER A 89 -0.16 -13.11 8.58
C SER A 89 -0.33 -12.86 10.08
N ALA A 90 0.24 -11.77 10.61
CA ALA A 90 0.15 -11.41 12.02
C ALA A 90 -1.26 -10.93 12.38
N GLU A 91 -1.88 -10.12 11.54
CA GLU A 91 -3.21 -9.57 11.82
C GLU A 91 -4.32 -10.60 11.68
N ARG A 92 -4.20 -11.55 10.74
CA ARG A 92 -5.13 -12.69 10.64
C ARG A 92 -5.14 -13.54 11.90
N ARG A 93 -3.98 -13.73 12.54
CA ARG A 93 -3.88 -14.47 13.81
C ARG A 93 -4.58 -13.71 14.94
N GLY A 94 -4.33 -12.41 15.07
CA GLY A 94 -4.96 -11.57 16.10
C GLY A 94 -6.49 -11.51 16.00
N GLN A 95 -7.05 -11.46 14.78
CA GLN A 95 -8.51 -11.49 14.59
C GLN A 95 -9.13 -12.84 14.98
N THR A 96 -8.42 -13.95 14.71
CA THR A 96 -8.87 -15.29 15.08
C THR A 96 -8.89 -15.45 16.61
N ASP A 97 -7.84 -15.01 17.30
CA ASP A 97 -7.74 -15.11 18.77
C ASP A 97 -8.83 -14.29 19.49
N LEU A 98 -9.11 -13.08 18.99
CA LEU A 98 -10.19 -12.24 19.54
C LEU A 98 -11.58 -12.85 19.34
N SER A 99 -11.82 -13.48 18.19
CA SER A 99 -13.10 -14.16 17.93
C SER A 99 -13.30 -15.39 18.82
N VAL A 100 -12.23 -16.14 19.11
CA VAL A 100 -12.25 -17.31 20.01
C VAL A 100 -12.47 -16.90 21.47
N GLU A 101 -11.84 -15.82 21.93
CA GLU A 101 -12.05 -15.27 23.29
C GLU A 101 -13.50 -14.77 23.47
N VAL A 102 -14.06 -14.07 22.48
CA VAL A 102 -15.44 -13.55 22.54
C VAL A 102 -16.48 -14.68 22.54
N GLU A 103 -16.27 -15.75 21.75
CA GLU A 103 -17.13 -16.95 21.73
C GLU A 103 -17.11 -17.70 23.08
N THR A 104 -15.91 -17.83 23.67
CA THR A 104 -15.68 -18.51 24.94
C THR A 104 -16.30 -17.73 26.11
N GLN A 105 -16.21 -16.40 26.08
CA GLN A 105 -16.76 -15.53 27.12
C GLN A 105 -18.29 -15.35 27.01
N GLY A 106 -18.85 -15.37 25.80
CA GLY A 106 -20.30 -15.29 25.55
C GLY A 106 -21.06 -16.53 26.04
N THR A 107 -20.46 -17.71 25.92
CA THR A 107 -21.07 -18.98 26.34
C THR A 107 -21.13 -19.15 27.87
N SER A 108 -20.22 -18.51 28.63
CA SER A 108 -20.19 -18.60 30.11
C SER A 108 -21.15 -17.65 30.83
N ARG A 109 -21.79 -16.71 30.11
CA ARG A 109 -22.75 -15.73 30.67
C ARG A 109 -24.21 -16.12 30.45
N VAL A 110 -24.53 -17.39 30.22
CA VAL A 110 -25.93 -17.86 30.20
C VAL A 110 -26.34 -18.28 31.61
N PRO A 111 -27.07 -17.44 32.39
CA PRO A 111 -27.59 -17.86 33.68
C PRO A 111 -28.62 -18.97 33.46
N SER A 112 -28.30 -20.16 33.97
CA SER A 112 -29.23 -21.27 34.14
C SER A 112 -30.24 -20.88 35.22
N GLY A 113 -31.36 -20.30 34.78
CA GLY A 113 -32.58 -20.20 35.58
C GLY A 113 -33.25 -21.55 35.78
#